data_AF-A0A454HDR6-F1
#
_entry.id   AF-A0A454HDR6-F1
#
_cell.length_a   1.000
_cell.length_b   1.000
_cell.length_c   1.000
_cell.angle_alpha   90.00
_cell.angle_beta   90.00
_cell.angle_gamma   90.00
#
_symmetry.space_group_name_H-M   'P 1'
#
loop_
_entity.id
_entity.type
_entity.pdbx_description
1 polymer ?
#
loop_
_entity_poly.entity_id
_entity_poly.type
_entity_poly.pdbx_seq_one_letter_code
_entity_poly.pdbx_strand_id
1 'polypeptide(L)'
;MDHNNFNASSSTKTEEIIKEQAATQEKSCCSNDNATPSAPACCCTKHTDRSEADRKKLINRLKRIEGQIRGIIGMLENDAYCNDILIQSAAVNAAVNSFNKELLANHIRTCVARDIREGKDETIDELVATLQKLMK
;
A
#
# COMPACT_ATOMS: atom_id res chain seq x y z
N MET A 1 37.59 23.92 9.50
CA MET A 1 36.13 23.96 9.61
C MET A 1 35.61 24.19 8.21
N ASP A 2 35.13 23.14 7.55
CA ASP A 2 34.46 23.28 6.25
C ASP A 2 33.10 22.61 6.36
N HIS A 3 32.07 23.41 6.11
CA HIS A 3 30.67 23.03 6.27
C HIS A 3 30.21 22.16 5.10
N ASN A 4 29.60 21.03 5.46
CA ASN A 4 28.88 20.11 4.60
C ASN A 4 27.82 20.84 3.77
N ASN A 5 27.99 20.82 2.44
CA ASN A 5 26.98 21.17 1.45
C ASN A 5 26.46 19.89 0.78
N PHE A 6 25.44 19.28 1.39
CA PHE A 6 24.69 18.18 0.77
C PHE A 6 23.26 18.16 1.30
N ASN A 7 22.44 19.14 0.95
CA ASN A 7 20.99 18.91 0.92
C ASN A 7 20.23 20.05 0.20
N ALA A 8 19.70 19.77 -1.00
CA ALA A 8 18.64 20.59 -1.60
C ALA A 8 17.90 19.91 -2.78
N SER A 9 18.41 18.81 -3.34
CA SER A 9 17.90 18.28 -4.62
C SER A 9 17.06 16.99 -4.52
N SER A 10 16.96 16.35 -3.34
CA SER A 10 16.25 15.06 -3.22
C SER A 10 14.74 15.17 -2.97
N SER A 11 14.25 16.33 -2.52
CA SER A 11 12.83 16.51 -2.17
C SER A 11 11.92 16.79 -3.37
N THR A 12 12.44 17.39 -4.45
CA THR A 12 11.64 17.77 -5.63
C THR A 12 11.31 16.59 -6.54
N LYS A 13 12.22 15.62 -6.67
CA LYS A 13 12.01 14.41 -7.49
C LYS A 13 10.89 13.51 -6.97
N THR A 14 10.72 13.46 -5.65
CA THR A 14 9.66 12.66 -5.01
C THR A 14 8.27 13.29 -5.23
N GLU A 15 8.18 14.62 -5.31
CA GLU A 15 6.93 15.34 -5.57
C GLU A 15 6.52 15.31 -7.05
N GLU A 16 7.50 15.26 -7.97
CA GLU A 16 7.26 15.11 -9.41
C GLU A 16 6.69 13.73 -9.78
N ILE A 17 7.23 12.66 -9.17
CA ILE A 17 6.75 11.28 -9.37
C ILE A 17 5.28 11.13 -8.91
N ILE A 18 4.85 11.89 -7.90
CA ILE A 18 3.46 11.85 -7.39
C ILE A 18 2.49 12.55 -8.36
N LYS A 19 2.94 13.59 -9.08
CA LYS A 19 2.09 14.30 -10.05
C LYS A 19 1.94 13.55 -11.38
N GLU A 20 3.00 12.88 -11.83
CA GLU A 20 2.97 12.13 -13.09
C GLU A 20 2.09 10.87 -13.00
N GLN A 21 1.96 10.27 -11.82
CA GLN A 21 1.09 9.10 -11.60
C GLN A 21 -0.39 9.43 -11.40
N ALA A 22 -0.75 10.68 -11.09
CA ALA A 22 -2.15 11.10 -10.93
C ALA A 22 -2.86 11.37 -12.27
N ALA A 23 -2.11 11.66 -13.34
CA ALA A 23 -2.65 12.08 -14.63
C ALA A 23 -3.06 10.94 -15.58
N THR A 24 -2.89 9.67 -15.19
CA THR A 24 -3.18 8.51 -16.06
C THR A 24 -4.51 7.81 -15.76
N GLN A 25 -5.32 8.32 -14.83
CA GLN A 25 -6.59 7.70 -14.43
C GLN A 25 -7.79 8.22 -15.24
N GLU A 26 -7.67 8.27 -16.56
CA GLU A 26 -8.83 8.36 -17.46
C GLU A 26 -8.54 7.53 -18.71
N LYS A 27 -9.01 6.28 -18.75
CA LYS A 27 -9.37 5.59 -19.99
C LYS A 27 -10.17 4.33 -19.69
N SER A 28 -11.49 4.50 -19.82
CA SER A 28 -12.44 3.48 -20.24
C SER A 28 -11.79 2.53 -21.25
N CYS A 29 -11.68 1.24 -20.92
CA CYS A 29 -11.03 0.25 -21.80
C CYS A 29 -11.99 -0.79 -22.38
N CYS A 30 -13.32 -0.60 -22.30
CA CYS A 30 -14.26 -1.52 -22.94
C CYS A 30 -15.32 -0.77 -23.73
N SER A 31 -14.97 -0.35 -24.95
CA SER A 31 -15.93 -0.12 -26.03
C SER A 31 -15.30 -0.47 -27.37
N ASN A 32 -15.95 -1.41 -28.06
CA ASN A 32 -15.85 -1.83 -29.46
C ASN A 32 -14.84 -2.93 -29.86
N ASP A 33 -15.40 -4.13 -30.00
CA ASP A 33 -15.39 -5.00 -31.18
C ASP A 33 -14.34 -4.70 -32.27
N ASN A 34 -13.15 -5.29 -32.14
CA ASN A 34 -12.52 -5.97 -33.27
C ASN A 34 -11.50 -6.99 -32.78
N ALA A 35 -11.76 -8.27 -33.04
CA ALA A 35 -10.96 -9.38 -32.58
C ALA A 35 -9.59 -9.44 -33.28
N THR A 36 -8.52 -9.61 -32.50
CA THR A 36 -7.28 -10.23 -32.98
C THR A 36 -6.77 -11.18 -31.89
N PRO A 37 -6.45 -12.45 -32.20
CA PRO A 37 -6.17 -13.44 -31.17
C PRO A 37 -4.66 -13.54 -30.89
N SER A 38 -4.11 -12.70 -30.02
CA SER A 38 -2.75 -12.93 -29.50
C SER A 38 -2.38 -12.19 -28.19
N ALA A 39 -3.29 -12.05 -27.24
CA ALA A 39 -2.92 -11.77 -25.84
C ALA A 39 -3.93 -12.39 -24.85
N PRO A 40 -3.50 -13.19 -23.86
CA PRO A 40 -4.42 -13.76 -22.88
C PRO A 40 -4.76 -12.71 -21.81
N ALA A 41 -6.07 -12.54 -21.60
CA ALA A 41 -6.73 -11.89 -20.45
C ALA A 41 -6.43 -10.40 -20.21
N CYS A 42 -7.37 -9.56 -20.62
CA CYS A 42 -7.57 -8.22 -20.08
C CYS A 42 -7.69 -8.31 -18.53
N CYS A 43 -6.73 -7.70 -17.83
CA CYS A 43 -6.65 -7.72 -16.38
C CYS A 43 -7.59 -6.65 -15.79
N CYS A 44 -8.85 -7.01 -15.56
CA CYS A 44 -9.82 -6.19 -14.85
C CYS A 44 -9.43 -6.10 -13.36
N THR A 45 -8.48 -5.24 -13.03
CA THR A 45 -8.03 -5.04 -11.65
C THR A 45 -9.14 -4.34 -10.86
N LYS A 46 -9.62 -4.94 -9.76
CA LYS A 46 -10.57 -4.26 -8.86
C LYS A 46 -9.89 -3.03 -8.27
N HIS A 47 -10.36 -1.83 -8.62
CA HIS A 47 -9.91 -0.58 -8.02
C HIS A 47 -10.85 -0.15 -6.88
N THR A 48 -10.29 0.55 -5.90
CA THR A 48 -11.06 1.13 -4.79
C THR A 48 -10.79 2.61 -4.71
N ASP A 49 -11.82 3.40 -4.97
CA ASP A 49 -11.80 4.83 -4.71
C ASP A 49 -11.83 5.06 -3.20
N ARG A 50 -10.90 5.86 -2.71
CA ARG A 50 -10.74 6.19 -1.30
C ARG A 50 -10.78 7.69 -1.14
N SER A 51 -11.35 8.16 -0.04
CA SER A 51 -11.26 9.57 0.31
C SER A 51 -9.79 10.01 0.42
N GLU A 52 -9.51 11.27 0.11
CA GLU A 52 -8.19 11.88 0.30
C GLU A 52 -7.67 11.67 1.73
N ALA A 53 -8.56 11.82 2.72
CA ALA A 53 -8.25 11.64 4.13
C ALA A 53 -7.82 10.20 4.46
N ASP A 54 -8.57 9.20 3.99
CA ASP A 54 -8.25 7.79 4.24
C ASP A 54 -6.96 7.38 3.54
N ARG A 55 -6.77 7.82 2.28
CA ARG A 55 -5.54 7.56 1.53
C ARG A 55 -4.33 8.16 2.25
N LYS A 56 -4.42 9.43 2.65
CA LYS A 56 -3.36 10.11 3.42
C LYS A 56 -3.07 9.41 4.75
N LYS A 57 -4.11 8.97 5.48
CA LYS A 57 -3.95 8.23 6.74
C LYS A 57 -3.18 6.93 6.55
N LEU A 58 -3.53 6.14 5.54
CA LEU A 58 -2.85 4.87 5.22
C LEU A 58 -1.40 5.10 4.78
N ILE A 59 -1.16 6.05 3.89
CA ILE A 59 0.20 6.41 3.44
C ILE A 59 1.05 6.87 4.62
N ASN A 60 0.52 7.69 5.53
CA ASN A 60 1.26 8.16 6.70
C ASN A 60 1.65 7.02 7.66
N ARG A 61 0.87 5.94 7.73
CA ARG A 61 1.24 4.74 8.50
C ARG A 61 2.39 4.00 7.81
N LEU A 62 2.31 3.82 6.49
CA LEU A 62 3.38 3.19 5.71
C LEU A 62 4.70 3.98 5.78
N LYS A 63 4.66 5.31 5.67
CA LYS A 63 5.87 6.16 5.83
C LYS A 63 6.53 6.01 7.20
N ARG A 64 5.74 5.78 8.26
CA ARG A 64 6.28 5.49 9.60
C ARG A 64 6.94 4.12 9.65
N ILE A 65 6.29 3.10 9.09
CA ILE A 65 6.85 1.73 8.98
C ILE A 65 8.16 1.76 8.19
N GLU A 66 8.21 2.48 7.08
CA GLU A 66 9.41 2.68 6.26
C GLU A 66 10.54 3.32 7.08
N GLY A 67 10.24 4.35 7.88
CA GLY A 67 11.21 4.96 8.80
C GLY A 67 11.77 3.97 9.83
N GLN A 68 10.92 3.08 10.38
CA GLN A 68 11.37 2.03 11.30
C GLN A 68 12.29 1.03 10.60
N ILE A 69 11.97 0.60 9.36
CA ILE A 69 12.82 -0.29 8.57
C ILE A 69 14.18 0.37 8.28
N ARG A 70 14.20 1.64 7.88
CA ARG A 70 15.44 2.40 7.71
C ARG A 70 16.25 2.47 9.00
N GLY A 71 15.59 2.62 10.15
CA GLY A 71 16.22 2.56 11.46
C GLY A 71 16.92 1.21 11.72
N ILE A 72 16.24 0.10 11.43
CA ILE A 72 16.82 -1.26 11.57
C ILE A 72 18.03 -1.46 10.65
N ILE A 73 17.97 -0.98 9.41
CA ILE A 73 19.12 -1.03 8.49
C ILE A 73 20.31 -0.29 9.11
N GLY A 74 20.10 0.92 9.62
CA GLY A 74 21.15 1.67 10.31
C GLY A 74 21.67 0.97 11.57
N MET A 75 20.83 0.23 12.31
CA MET A 75 21.29 -0.57 13.44
C MET A 75 22.24 -1.69 13.01
N LEU A 76 21.96 -2.36 11.88
CA LEU A 76 22.84 -3.39 11.32
C LEU A 76 24.15 -2.80 10.81
N GLU A 77 24.12 -1.66 10.12
CA GLU A 77 25.31 -0.97 9.62
C GLU A 77 26.26 -0.52 10.73
N ASN A 78 25.74 -0.32 11.94
CA ASN A 78 26.51 0.09 13.12
C ASN A 78 26.81 -1.08 14.08
N ASP A 79 26.63 -2.33 13.65
CA ASP A 79 26.87 -3.54 14.46
C ASP A 79 26.13 -3.50 15.83
N ALA A 80 24.90 -2.95 15.84
CA ALA A 80 24.11 -2.82 17.07
C ALA A 80 23.75 -4.19 17.67
N TYR A 81 23.49 -4.21 18.97
CA TYR A 81 23.18 -5.44 19.70
C TYR A 81 21.93 -6.13 19.16
N CYS A 82 22.04 -7.43 18.89
CA CYS A 82 21.01 -8.21 18.21
C CYS A 82 19.64 -8.16 18.93
N ASN A 83 19.63 -8.13 20.27
CA ASN A 83 18.38 -8.05 21.02
C ASN A 83 17.61 -6.75 20.73
N ASP A 84 18.32 -5.63 20.58
CA ASP A 84 17.69 -4.34 20.31
C ASP A 84 17.11 -4.31 18.89
N ILE A 85 17.82 -4.92 17.93
CA ILE A 85 17.33 -5.11 16.56
C ILE A 85 16.05 -5.96 16.56
N LEU A 86 16.01 -7.05 17.34
CA LEU A 86 14.82 -7.90 17.47
C LEU A 86 13.63 -7.14 18.05
N ILE A 87 13.86 -6.28 19.05
CA ILE A 87 12.80 -5.41 19.61
C ILE A 87 12.26 -4.44 18.55
N GLN A 88 13.13 -3.80 17.76
CA GLN A 88 12.70 -2.91 16.67
C GLN A 88 11.96 -3.67 15.56
N SER A 89 12.43 -4.88 15.22
CA SER A 89 11.75 -5.76 14.26
C SER A 89 10.33 -6.12 14.72
N ALA A 90 10.16 -6.45 16.02
CA ALA A 90 8.84 -6.69 16.59
C ALA A 90 7.94 -5.44 16.53
N ALA A 91 8.51 -4.25 16.73
CA ALA A 91 7.78 -2.99 16.60
C ALA A 91 7.31 -2.72 15.15
N VAL A 92 8.12 -3.08 14.14
CA VAL A 92 7.72 -3.03 12.73
C VAL A 92 6.55 -3.98 12.45
N ASN A 93 6.63 -5.23 12.93
CA ASN A 93 5.55 -6.20 12.77
C ASN A 93 4.24 -5.70 13.41
N ALA A 94 4.31 -5.11 14.61
CA ALA A 94 3.15 -4.52 15.26
C ALA A 94 2.54 -3.36 14.44
N ALA A 95 3.38 -2.51 13.85
CA ALA A 95 2.94 -1.39 13.02
C ALA A 95 2.29 -1.86 11.71
N VAL A 96 2.87 -2.87 11.04
CA VAL A 96 2.28 -3.53 9.84
C VAL A 96 0.94 -4.15 10.19
N ASN A 97 0.83 -4.87 11.30
CA ASN A 97 -0.44 -5.44 11.76
C ASN A 97 -1.49 -4.36 12.05
N SER A 98 -1.10 -3.21 12.62
CA SER A 98 -2.00 -2.07 12.79
C SER A 98 -2.47 -1.48 11.46
N PHE A 99 -1.58 -1.38 10.47
CA PHE A 99 -1.93 -0.95 9.12
C PHE A 99 -2.91 -1.90 8.44
N ASN A 100 -2.64 -3.22 8.49
CA ASN A 100 -3.50 -4.25 7.90
C ASN A 100 -4.92 -4.21 8.48
N LYS A 101 -5.05 -4.05 9.81
CA LYS A 101 -6.34 -3.90 10.49
C LYS A 101 -7.14 -2.70 9.98
N GLU A 102 -6.48 -1.55 9.83
CA GLU A 102 -7.13 -0.34 9.31
C GLU A 102 -7.59 -0.53 7.86
N LEU A 103 -6.72 -1.08 7.01
CA LEU A 103 -7.03 -1.30 5.60
C LEU A 103 -8.19 -2.29 5.42
N LEU A 104 -8.15 -3.40 6.15
CA LEU A 104 -9.19 -4.43 6.15
C LEU A 104 -10.53 -3.87 6.63
N ALA A 105 -10.52 -3.11 7.73
CA ALA A 105 -11.75 -2.52 8.26
C ALA A 105 -12.38 -1.53 7.24
N ASN A 106 -11.57 -0.80 6.48
CA ASN A 106 -12.07 0.03 5.39
C ASN A 106 -12.64 -0.82 4.25
N HIS A 107 -11.94 -1.88 3.83
CA HIS A 107 -12.41 -2.78 2.78
C HIS A 107 -13.76 -3.45 3.11
N ILE A 108 -13.94 -3.89 4.37
CA ILE A 108 -15.20 -4.49 4.83
C ILE A 108 -16.35 -3.47 4.77
N ARG A 109 -16.12 -2.24 5.25
CA ARG A 109 -17.16 -1.20 5.29
C ARG A 109 -17.53 -0.64 3.93
N THR A 110 -16.66 -0.75 2.93
CA THR A 110 -16.88 -0.18 1.60
C THR A 110 -17.16 -1.27 0.56
N CYS A 111 -16.13 -1.95 0.07
CA CYS A 111 -16.22 -2.90 -1.03
C CYS A 111 -17.14 -4.07 -0.68
N VAL A 112 -16.86 -4.77 0.42
CA VAL A 112 -17.63 -5.96 0.83
C VAL A 112 -19.08 -5.58 1.13
N ALA A 113 -19.30 -4.54 1.94
CA ALA A 113 -20.66 -4.09 2.27
C ALA A 113 -21.46 -3.61 1.04
N ARG A 114 -20.80 -3.07 0.01
CA ARG A 114 -21.45 -2.73 -1.26
C ARG A 114 -21.80 -3.98 -2.05
N ASP A 115 -20.84 -4.89 -2.22
CA ASP A 115 -21.00 -6.10 -3.03
C ASP A 115 -22.12 -7.00 -2.45
N ILE A 116 -22.21 -7.15 -1.11
CA ILE A 116 -23.31 -7.87 -0.45
C ILE A 116 -24.67 -7.22 -0.76
N ARG A 117 -24.76 -5.88 -0.73
CA ARG A 117 -26.00 -5.16 -1.04
C ARG A 117 -26.41 -5.31 -2.52
N GLU A 118 -25.44 -5.58 -3.39
CA GLU A 118 -25.65 -5.85 -4.81
C GLU A 118 -25.90 -7.33 -5.11
N GLY A 119 -25.94 -8.20 -4.09
CA GLY A 119 -26.16 -9.64 -4.23
C GLY A 119 -24.95 -10.43 -4.73
N LYS A 120 -23.75 -9.86 -4.62
CA LYS A 120 -22.47 -10.47 -5.03
C LYS A 120 -21.82 -11.21 -3.86
N ASP A 121 -22.46 -12.30 -3.45
CA ASP A 121 -22.06 -13.06 -2.25
C ASP A 121 -20.66 -13.69 -2.38
N GLU A 122 -20.12 -13.85 -3.60
CA GLU A 122 -18.75 -14.32 -3.84
C GLU A 122 -17.66 -13.45 -3.18
N THR A 123 -17.99 -12.20 -2.84
CA THR A 123 -17.09 -11.29 -2.09
C THR A 123 -16.77 -11.84 -0.68
N ILE A 124 -17.66 -12.64 -0.09
CA ILE A 124 -17.46 -13.25 1.22
C ILE A 124 -16.35 -14.29 1.16
N ASP A 125 -16.33 -15.14 0.14
CA ASP A 125 -15.29 -16.16 -0.05
C ASP A 125 -13.91 -15.50 -0.26
N GLU A 126 -13.85 -14.41 -1.02
CA GLU A 126 -12.64 -13.59 -1.19
C GLU A 126 -12.15 -13.01 0.14
N LEU A 127 -13.08 -12.49 0.96
CA LEU A 127 -12.76 -11.97 2.28
C LEU A 127 -12.22 -13.07 3.22
N VAL A 128 -12.87 -14.24 3.26
CA VAL A 128 -12.43 -15.39 4.08
C VAL A 128 -11.02 -15.83 3.69
N ALA A 129 -10.75 -15.98 2.38
CA ALA A 129 -9.43 -16.34 1.88
C ALA A 129 -8.35 -15.29 2.24
N THR A 130 -8.74 -14.00 2.26
CA THR A 130 -7.84 -12.91 2.66
C THR A 130 -7.56 -12.93 4.17
N LEU A 131 -8.58 -13.13 5.00
CA LEU A 131 -8.43 -13.24 6.46
C LEU A 131 -7.49 -14.39 6.86
N GLN A 132 -7.64 -15.55 6.21
CA GLN A 132 -6.76 -16.71 6.43
C GLN A 132 -5.28 -16.41 6.13
N LYS A 133 -4.98 -15.48 5.23
CA LYS A 133 -3.60 -15.05 4.94
C LYS A 133 -3.06 -14.07 5.98
N LEU A 134 -3.92 -13.22 6.53
CA LEU A 134 -3.55 -12.18 7.50
C LEU A 134 -3.43 -12.69 8.94
N MET A 135 -4.02 -13.84 9.26
CA MET A 135 -4.00 -14.46 10.59
C MET A 135 -2.89 -15.51 10.78
N LYS A 136 -1.97 -15.62 9.82
CA LYS A 136 -0.80 -16.50 9.92
C LYS A 136 0.31 -15.89 10.75
#